data_AF-A0A534SCT9-F1
#
_entry.id   AF-A0A534SCT9-F1
#
_cell.length_a   1.000
_cell.length_b   1.000
_cell.length_c   1.000
_cell.angle_alpha   90.00
_cell.angle_beta   90.00
_cell.angle_gamma   90.00
#
_symmetry.space_group_name_H-M   'P 1'
#
loop_
_entity.id
_entity.type
_entity.pdbx_description
1 polymer ?
#
loop_
_entity_poly.entity_id
_entity_poly.type
_entity_poly.pdbx_seq_one_letter_code
_entity_poly.pdbx_strand_id
1 'polypeptide(L)'
;MTVGNPTKQSLEPQAGAASRYELQDIPEPNLLRDIFPYDELPKIVFDGVGEELDPAPEFYITDTTFRDGQQARPPYTVQQIVDLYTMLHRLGGPHGVIRQAEFFLYSEVDREAVRRCLKLGYQYRQV
;
A
#
# COMPACT_ATOMS: atom_id res chain seq x y z
N MET A 1 -9.13 -28.95 13.89
CA MET A 1 -7.67 -29.14 14.06
C MET A 1 -7.06 -29.29 12.69
N THR A 2 -6.71 -28.18 12.05
CA THR A 2 -5.93 -28.20 10.82
C THR A 2 -4.46 -28.21 11.23
N VAL A 3 -3.81 -29.34 10.95
CA VAL A 3 -2.39 -29.55 11.16
C VAL A 3 -1.66 -28.50 10.33
N GLY A 4 -0.97 -27.58 11.00
CA GLY A 4 -0.08 -26.65 10.35
C GLY A 4 0.96 -27.43 9.55
N ASN A 5 1.07 -27.13 8.26
CA ASN A 5 2.08 -27.72 7.41
C ASN A 5 3.45 -27.17 7.86
N PRO A 6 4.34 -27.95 8.50
CA PRO A 6 5.63 -27.47 9.00
C PRO A 6 6.69 -27.41 7.90
N THR A 7 6.28 -27.55 6.62
CA THR A 7 7.20 -27.71 5.50
C THR A 7 6.62 -27.09 4.25
N LYS A 8 6.36 -25.78 4.25
CA LYS A 8 6.62 -25.01 3.03
C LYS A 8 8.08 -24.61 3.11
N GLN A 9 8.95 -25.47 2.58
CA GLN A 9 10.17 -24.97 1.95
C GLN A 9 9.72 -23.79 1.12
N SER A 10 10.22 -22.60 1.48
CA SER A 10 10.31 -21.53 0.52
C SER A 10 10.71 -22.18 -0.80
N LEU A 11 9.94 -21.95 -1.86
CA LEU A 11 10.56 -21.98 -3.17
C LEU A 11 11.60 -20.87 -3.07
N GLU A 12 12.78 -21.22 -2.56
CA GLU A 12 14.00 -20.55 -2.95
C GLU A 12 13.86 -20.44 -4.45
N PRO A 13 14.04 -19.25 -5.05
CA PRO A 13 14.12 -19.19 -6.49
C PRO A 13 15.14 -20.28 -6.84
N GLN A 14 14.68 -21.38 -7.45
CA GLN A 14 15.60 -22.35 -8.02
C GLN A 14 16.48 -21.47 -8.85
N ALA A 15 17.78 -21.40 -8.52
CA ALA A 15 18.72 -20.56 -9.21
C ALA A 15 18.61 -20.97 -10.68
N GLY A 16 17.76 -20.25 -11.41
CA GLY A 16 17.35 -20.62 -12.74
C GLY A 16 18.63 -20.51 -13.51
N ALA A 17 19.15 -21.66 -13.94
CA ALA A 17 20.44 -21.80 -14.59
C ALA A 17 20.69 -20.55 -15.42
N ALA A 18 21.64 -19.71 -14.98
CA ALA A 18 21.78 -18.32 -15.39
C ALA A 18 21.25 -18.12 -16.80
N SER A 19 19.98 -17.70 -16.93
CA SER A 19 19.35 -17.71 -18.25
C SER A 19 20.09 -16.67 -19.03
N ARG A 20 20.95 -17.14 -19.94
CA ARG A 20 21.81 -16.29 -20.72
C ARG A 20 20.87 -15.59 -21.69
N TYR A 21 20.36 -14.43 -21.28
CA TYR A 21 19.55 -13.59 -22.15
C TYR A 21 20.44 -13.23 -23.32
N GLU A 22 20.14 -13.79 -24.49
CA GLU A 22 20.85 -13.46 -25.71
C GLU A 22 20.50 -12.03 -26.09
N LEU A 23 21.51 -11.20 -26.24
CA LEU A 23 21.34 -9.84 -26.73
C LEU A 23 20.87 -9.94 -28.19
N GLN A 24 19.63 -9.59 -28.44
CA GLN A 24 19.08 -9.52 -29.79
C GLN A 24 19.29 -8.10 -30.32
N ASP A 25 20.11 -8.00 -31.38
CA ASP A 25 20.23 -6.75 -32.15
C ASP A 25 19.07 -6.69 -33.15
N ILE A 26 18.04 -5.91 -32.82
CA ILE A 26 16.83 -5.78 -33.62
C ILE A 26 16.88 -4.48 -34.45
N PRO A 27 16.53 -4.53 -35.74
CA PRO A 27 16.63 -3.37 -36.64
C PRO A 27 15.61 -2.27 -36.33
N GLU A 28 14.50 -2.61 -35.66
CA GLU A 28 13.44 -1.68 -35.30
C GLU A 28 13.00 -1.90 -33.84
N PRO A 29 12.56 -0.85 -33.14
CA PRO A 29 12.13 -0.96 -31.76
C PRO A 29 10.79 -1.71 -31.65
N ASN A 30 10.66 -2.59 -30.64
CA ASN A 30 9.36 -3.13 -30.25
C ASN A 30 8.56 -2.07 -29.48
N LEU A 31 7.59 -1.47 -30.15
CA LEU A 31 6.75 -0.40 -29.61
C LEU A 31 5.50 -0.93 -28.90
N LEU A 32 5.34 -2.26 -28.79
CA LEU A 32 4.23 -2.93 -28.10
C LEU A 32 2.87 -2.44 -28.59
N ARG A 33 2.68 -2.30 -29.91
CA ARG A 33 1.49 -1.67 -30.52
C ARG A 33 0.18 -2.38 -30.23
N ASP A 34 0.23 -3.66 -29.93
CA ASP A 34 -0.94 -4.43 -29.50
C ASP A 34 -1.42 -4.00 -28.11
N ILE A 35 -0.53 -3.46 -27.28
CA ILE A 35 -0.82 -2.97 -25.92
C ILE A 35 -0.98 -1.44 -25.94
N PHE A 36 -0.19 -0.71 -26.72
CA PHE A 36 -0.16 0.75 -26.82
C PHE A 36 -0.41 1.24 -28.25
N PRO A 37 -1.62 1.04 -28.79
CA PRO A 37 -2.03 1.62 -30.08
C PRO A 37 -2.06 3.16 -29.98
N TYR A 38 -1.95 3.83 -31.14
CA TYR A 38 -1.92 5.31 -31.19
C TYR A 38 -3.31 5.95 -31.30
N ASP A 39 -4.27 5.18 -31.80
CA ASP A 39 -5.63 5.55 -32.16
C ASP A 39 -6.67 5.04 -31.17
N GLU A 40 -6.25 4.21 -30.20
CA GLU A 40 -7.10 3.63 -29.17
C GLU A 40 -6.47 3.82 -27.78
N LEU A 41 -7.25 3.54 -26.74
CA LEU A 41 -6.73 3.49 -25.37
C LEU A 41 -5.77 2.31 -25.20
N PRO A 42 -4.73 2.43 -24.35
CA PRO A 42 -3.88 1.31 -23.97
C PRO A 42 -4.70 0.11 -23.46
N LYS A 43 -4.28 -1.10 -23.87
CA LYS A 43 -4.91 -2.36 -23.51
C LYS A 43 -4.18 -2.98 -22.32
N ILE A 44 -4.91 -3.70 -21.48
CA ILE A 44 -4.34 -4.53 -20.42
C ILE A 44 -4.40 -5.98 -20.90
N VAL A 45 -3.23 -6.60 -21.05
CA VAL A 45 -3.14 -8.01 -21.45
C VAL A 45 -3.07 -8.88 -20.20
N PHE A 46 -3.95 -9.86 -20.12
CA PHE A 46 -3.91 -10.91 -19.10
C PHE A 46 -3.30 -12.16 -19.74
N ASP A 47 -2.36 -12.79 -19.04
CA ASP A 47 -1.79 -14.10 -19.41
C ASP A 47 -2.75 -15.27 -19.11
N GLY A 48 -3.88 -14.97 -18.44
CA GLY A 48 -4.88 -15.96 -18.04
C GLY A 48 -4.45 -16.82 -16.86
N VAL A 49 -3.32 -16.50 -16.21
CA VAL A 49 -2.84 -17.22 -15.04
C VAL A 49 -3.51 -16.64 -13.79
N GLY A 50 -4.29 -17.47 -13.11
CA GLY A 50 -4.86 -17.12 -11.81
C GLY A 50 -3.89 -17.52 -10.71
N GLU A 51 -3.42 -16.55 -9.92
CA GLU A 51 -2.61 -16.80 -8.73
C GLU A 51 -3.50 -17.17 -7.53
N GLU A 52 -3.02 -18.07 -6.68
CA GLU A 52 -3.71 -18.42 -5.44
C GLU A 52 -3.52 -17.30 -4.40
N LEU A 53 -4.59 -16.97 -3.66
CA LEU A 53 -4.53 -15.97 -2.60
C LEU A 53 -3.73 -16.53 -1.41
N ASP A 54 -2.51 -16.03 -1.21
CA ASP A 54 -1.68 -16.33 -0.04
C ASP A 54 -1.42 -15.04 0.77
N PRO A 55 -2.44 -14.53 1.50
CA PRO A 55 -2.28 -13.31 2.29
C PRO A 55 -1.28 -13.52 3.42
N ALA A 56 -0.50 -12.49 3.72
CA ALA A 56 0.46 -12.54 4.82
C ALA A 56 -0.22 -12.94 6.15
N PRO A 57 0.39 -13.84 6.96
CA PRO A 57 -0.16 -14.24 8.26
C PRO A 57 -0.39 -13.06 9.21
N GLU A 58 0.46 -12.05 9.10
CA GLU A 58 0.34 -10.78 9.81
C GLU A 58 0.39 -9.62 8.79
N PHE A 59 -0.54 -8.68 8.92
CA PHE A 59 -0.57 -7.48 8.11
C PHE A 59 -0.94 -6.26 8.97
N TYR A 60 -0.64 -5.09 8.44
CA TYR A 60 -1.08 -3.83 9.00
C TYR A 60 -1.39 -2.84 7.88
N ILE A 61 -2.12 -1.79 8.23
CA ILE A 61 -2.59 -0.74 7.35
C ILE A 61 -1.90 0.57 7.75
N THR A 62 -1.37 1.28 6.76
CA THR A 62 -0.99 2.68 6.87
C THR A 62 -2.12 3.51 6.25
N ASP A 63 -2.65 4.44 7.03
CA ASP A 63 -3.80 5.26 6.63
C ASP A 63 -3.34 6.61 6.08
N THR A 64 -3.86 6.99 4.91
CA THR A 64 -3.49 8.25 4.23
C THR A 64 -4.59 9.31 4.28
N THR A 65 -5.56 9.19 5.20
CA THR A 65 -6.71 10.10 5.31
C THR A 65 -6.29 11.56 5.46
N PHE A 66 -5.25 11.85 6.25
CA PHE A 66 -4.76 13.22 6.50
C PHE A 66 -3.71 13.70 5.49
N ARG A 67 -3.44 12.89 4.47
CA ARG A 67 -2.48 13.15 3.40
C ARG A 67 -3.23 13.23 2.07
N ASP A 68 -3.54 12.09 1.46
CA ASP A 68 -4.26 12.03 0.18
C ASP A 68 -5.76 12.24 0.35
N GLY A 69 -6.34 11.70 1.43
CA GLY A 69 -7.78 11.82 1.68
C GLY A 69 -8.26 13.28 1.82
N GLN A 70 -7.38 14.17 2.32
CA GLN A 70 -7.67 15.60 2.41
C GLN A 70 -7.74 16.30 1.05
N GLN A 71 -7.10 15.77 0.00
CA GLN A 71 -7.07 16.42 -1.31
C GLN A 71 -8.45 16.46 -1.99
N ALA A 72 -9.39 15.61 -1.56
CA ALA A 72 -10.74 15.51 -2.10
C ALA A 72 -11.81 16.32 -1.32
N ARG A 73 -11.43 17.03 -0.25
CA ARG A 73 -12.36 17.70 0.68
C ARG A 73 -11.87 19.10 1.08
N PRO A 74 -12.75 19.98 1.58
CA PRO A 74 -12.32 21.19 2.25
C PRO A 74 -11.37 20.87 3.43
N PRO A 75 -10.38 21.73 3.74
CA PRO A 75 -9.43 21.49 4.82
C PRO A 75 -10.12 21.22 6.16
N TYR A 76 -9.65 20.20 6.88
CA TYR A 76 -10.17 19.87 8.21
C TYR A 76 -9.67 20.86 9.26
N THR A 77 -10.52 21.11 10.25
CA THR A 77 -10.08 21.78 11.49
C THR A 77 -9.25 20.83 12.34
N VAL A 78 -8.45 21.40 13.26
CA VAL A 78 -7.65 20.62 14.23
C VAL A 78 -8.52 19.59 14.98
N GLN A 79 -9.71 19.98 15.42
CA GLN A 79 -10.59 19.08 16.18
C GLN A 79 -11.11 17.93 15.32
N GLN A 80 -11.50 18.21 14.07
CA GLN A 80 -11.94 17.18 13.13
C GLN A 80 -10.83 16.15 12.86
N ILE A 81 -9.58 16.60 12.72
CA ILE A 81 -8.43 15.70 12.54
C ILE A 81 -8.28 14.79 13.76
N VAL A 82 -8.33 15.35 14.97
CA VAL A 82 -8.22 14.59 16.23
C VAL A 82 -9.35 13.57 16.37
N ASP A 83 -10.58 13.96 16.04
CA ASP A 83 -11.75 13.07 16.12
C ASP A 83 -11.65 11.92 15.11
N LEU A 84 -11.24 12.22 13.88
CA LEU A 84 -10.98 11.21 12.85
C LEU A 84 -9.84 10.28 13.25
N TYR A 85 -8.75 10.81 13.81
CA TYR A 85 -7.61 10.02 14.28
C TYR A 85 -8.03 9.07 15.42
N THR A 86 -8.88 9.55 16.33
CA THR A 86 -9.48 8.75 17.39
C THR A 86 -10.39 7.65 16.83
N MET A 87 -11.23 7.97 15.85
CA MET A 87 -12.08 6.99 15.16
C MET A 87 -11.23 5.92 14.45
N LEU A 88 -10.18 6.34 13.74
CA LEU A 88 -9.22 5.48 13.08
C LEU A 88 -8.56 4.53 14.11
N HIS A 89 -8.14 5.02 15.28
CA HIS A 89 -7.62 4.17 16.35
C HIS A 89 -8.63 3.10 16.78
N ARG A 90 -9.91 3.48 16.98
CA ARG A 90 -10.98 2.54 17.32
C ARG A 90 -11.21 1.51 16.22
N LEU A 91 -11.18 1.91 14.95
CA LEU A 91 -11.36 1.03 13.79
C LEU A 91 -10.22 0.01 13.65
N GLY A 92 -8.99 0.40 14.02
CA GLY A 92 -7.83 -0.50 14.02
C GLY A 92 -7.93 -1.65 15.03
N GLY A 93 -8.87 -1.60 15.97
CA GLY A 93 -9.12 -2.65 16.94
C GLY A 93 -8.00 -2.86 17.97
N PRO A 94 -8.14 -3.86 18.86
CA PRO A 94 -7.19 -4.11 19.96
C PRO A 94 -5.81 -4.57 19.46
N HIS A 95 -5.73 -5.13 18.26
CA HIS A 95 -4.48 -5.56 17.62
C HIS A 95 -3.79 -4.44 16.83
N GLY A 96 -4.42 -3.26 16.74
CA GLY A 96 -3.84 -2.10 16.05
C GLY A 96 -3.54 -2.40 14.59
N VAL A 97 -4.49 -2.99 13.85
CA VAL A 97 -4.29 -3.32 12.42
C VAL A 97 -3.92 -2.06 11.64
N ILE A 98 -4.55 -0.93 11.94
CA ILE A 98 -4.13 0.36 11.39
C ILE A 98 -3.09 0.99 12.33
N ARG A 99 -1.81 0.94 11.92
CA ARG A 99 -0.67 1.31 12.78
C ARG A 99 -0.18 2.73 12.61
N GLN A 100 -0.30 3.27 11.41
CA GLN A 100 0.22 4.58 11.10
C GLN A 100 -0.84 5.41 10.41
N ALA A 101 -0.84 6.71 10.66
CA ALA A 101 -1.57 7.68 9.86
C ALA A 101 -0.56 8.69 9.30
N GLU A 102 -0.61 8.92 7.99
CA GLU A 102 0.24 9.90 7.32
C GLU A 102 -0.40 11.29 7.37
N PHE A 103 0.41 12.32 7.64
CA PHE A 103 -0.02 13.71 7.70
C PHE A 103 0.84 14.58 6.78
N PHE A 104 0.23 15.58 6.13
CA PHE A 104 0.95 16.67 5.50
C PHE A 104 1.21 17.81 6.50
N LEU A 105 2.47 18.03 6.90
CA LEU A 105 2.85 19.03 7.92
C LEU A 105 3.14 20.43 7.35
N TYR A 106 2.37 20.85 6.35
CA TYR A 106 2.59 22.13 5.68
C TYR A 106 2.06 23.32 6.48
N SER A 107 0.86 23.20 7.07
CA SER A 107 0.25 24.29 7.82
C SER A 107 0.51 24.21 9.32
N GLU A 108 0.35 25.34 10.01
CA GLU A 108 0.39 25.36 11.47
C GLU A 108 -0.77 24.55 12.09
N VAL A 109 -1.91 24.52 11.41
CA VAL A 109 -3.09 23.71 11.78
C VAL A 109 -2.73 22.22 11.78
N ASP A 110 -2.08 21.71 10.73
CA ASP A 110 -1.70 20.30 10.62
C ASP A 110 -0.67 19.93 11.69
N ARG A 111 0.31 20.80 11.92
CA ARG A 111 1.32 20.62 12.97
C ARG A 111 0.69 20.58 14.36
N GLU A 112 -0.27 21.45 14.64
CA GLU A 112 -0.99 21.42 15.91
C GLU A 112 -1.88 20.18 16.06
N ALA A 113 -2.54 19.76 14.99
CA ALA A 113 -3.33 18.54 14.98
C ALA A 113 -2.47 17.31 15.29
N VAL A 114 -1.28 17.19 14.68
CA VAL A 114 -0.33 16.11 14.99
C VAL A 114 0.13 16.15 16.43
N ARG A 115 0.50 17.33 16.97
CA ARG A 115 0.85 17.44 18.40
C ARG A 115 -0.27 16.98 19.31
N ARG A 116 -1.53 17.30 18.99
CA ARG A 116 -2.70 16.83 19.74
C ARG A 116 -2.91 15.33 19.61
N CYS A 117 -2.76 14.77 18.42
CA CYS A 117 -2.86 13.32 18.18
C CYS A 117 -1.79 12.55 18.98
N LEU A 118 -0.55 13.04 19.00
CA LEU A 118 0.54 12.44 19.77
C LEU A 118 0.29 12.47 21.28
N LYS A 119 -0.34 13.53 21.81
CA LYS A 119 -0.72 13.63 23.23
C LYS A 119 -1.77 12.62 23.68
N LEU A 120 -2.49 11.99 22.75
CA LEU A 120 -3.47 10.93 23.08
C LEU A 120 -2.80 9.64 23.58
N GLY A 121 -1.49 9.44 23.30
CA GLY A 121 -0.72 8.35 23.88
C GLY A 121 -1.14 6.95 23.42
N TYR A 122 -1.72 6.81 22.23
CA TYR A 122 -2.15 5.51 21.71
C TYR A 122 -0.97 4.58 21.42
N GLN A 123 -1.03 3.36 21.98
CA GLN A 123 0.05 2.38 21.94
C GLN A 123 0.47 1.97 20.52
N TYR A 124 -0.48 1.82 19.60
CA TYR A 124 -0.23 1.32 18.25
C TYR A 124 -0.21 2.40 17.17
N ARG A 125 -0.61 3.63 17.50
CA ARG A 125 -0.80 4.69 16.51
C ARG A 125 0.39 5.63 16.51
N GLN A 126 1.29 5.38 15.57
CA GLN A 126 2.42 6.26 15.29
C GLN A 126 1.96 7.33 14.29
N VAL A 127 2.40 8.57 14.50
CA VAL A 127 2.24 9.70 13.58
C VAL A 127 3.55 9.93 12.87
#